data_AF-A0A0A7AMA0-F1
#
_entry.id   AF-A0A0A7AMA0-F1
#
_cell.length_a   1.000
_cell.length_b   1.000
_cell.length_c   1.000
_cell.angle_alpha   90.00
_cell.angle_beta   90.00
_cell.angle_gamma   90.00
#
_symmetry.space_group_name_H-M   'P 1'
#
loop_
_entity.id
_entity.type
_entity.pdbx_description
1 polymer ?
#
loop_
_entity_poly.entity_id
_entity_poly.type
_entity_poly.pdbx_seq_one_letter_code
_entity_poly.pdbx_strand_id
1 'polypeptide(L)'
;MAQERFFILFPLLVLVLLVLGCVQPSLAKESRDEKFQRQHMDPNTSTVTSGYCNQMMKRRNMTVGRCKPVNTFIHEPLPDVQAVCFQGNVPCKNGQPNCYQSSSKMRITDCRLKNGSKYPKCDYQTQQLQKSIIVACEGNPYVPVHFDGSM
;
A
#
# COMPACT_ATOMS: atom_id res chain seq x y z
N MET A 1 20.42 51.11 -27.72
CA MET A 1 20.46 50.47 -26.37
C MET A 1 19.24 49.57 -26.06
N ALA A 2 18.07 49.74 -26.68
CA ALA A 2 16.89 48.88 -26.44
C ALA A 2 16.93 47.53 -27.20
N GLN A 3 17.42 47.55 -28.44
CA GLN A 3 17.45 46.37 -29.33
C GLN A 3 18.39 45.26 -28.85
N GLU A 4 19.57 45.60 -28.35
CA GLU A 4 20.54 44.62 -27.83
C GLU A 4 20.07 43.93 -26.55
N ARG A 5 19.35 44.65 -25.68
CA ARG A 5 18.76 44.07 -24.46
C ARG A 5 17.68 43.04 -24.81
N PHE A 6 16.93 43.28 -25.90
CA PHE A 6 15.91 42.35 -26.38
C PHE A 6 16.53 41.03 -26.89
N PHE A 7 17.64 41.11 -27.63
CA PHE A 7 18.37 39.92 -28.13
C PHE A 7 18.99 39.06 -27.03
N ILE A 8 19.26 39.59 -25.85
CA ILE A 8 19.85 38.85 -24.72
C ILE A 8 18.75 38.31 -23.78
N LEU A 9 17.71 39.11 -23.51
CA LEU A 9 16.64 38.73 -22.58
C LEU A 9 15.70 37.67 -23.17
N PHE A 10 15.45 37.70 -24.48
CA PHE A 10 14.58 36.74 -25.16
C PHE A 10 15.10 35.29 -25.13
N PRO A 11 16.37 34.99 -25.48
CA PRO A 11 16.89 33.63 -25.37
C PRO A 11 17.05 33.17 -23.92
N LEU A 12 17.35 34.06 -22.97
CA LEU A 12 17.35 33.73 -21.54
C LEU A 12 15.95 33.34 -21.05
N LEU A 13 14.91 34.07 -21.47
CA LEU A 13 13.52 33.75 -21.15
C LEU A 13 13.10 32.41 -21.76
N VAL A 14 13.47 32.13 -23.02
CA VAL A 14 13.20 30.84 -23.69
C VAL A 14 13.94 29.70 -22.99
N LEU A 15 15.20 29.90 -22.57
CA LEU A 15 15.97 28.89 -21.84
C LEU A 15 15.33 28.59 -20.47
N VAL A 16 14.89 29.62 -19.75
CA VAL A 16 14.16 29.48 -18.48
C VAL A 16 12.85 28.71 -18.66
N LEU A 17 12.07 29.04 -19.71
CA LEU A 17 10.82 28.34 -20.03
C LEU A 17 11.04 26.88 -20.46
N LEU A 18 12.12 26.58 -21.18
CA LEU A 18 12.51 25.20 -21.53
C LEU A 18 12.91 24.40 -20.29
N VAL A 19 13.69 24.99 -19.38
CA VAL A 19 14.09 24.35 -18.11
C VAL A 19 12.85 24.11 -17.21
N LEU A 20 11.90 25.05 -17.16
CA LEU A 20 10.65 24.89 -16.42
C LEU A 20 9.69 23.89 -17.09
N GLY A 21 9.65 23.82 -18.42
CA GLY A 21 8.84 22.86 -19.18
C GLY A 21 9.30 21.40 -19.09
N CYS A 22 10.57 21.17 -18.72
CA CYS A 22 11.11 19.83 -18.49
C CYS A 22 10.73 19.22 -17.13
N VAL A 23 10.19 20.03 -16.20
CA VAL A 23 9.71 19.53 -14.90
C VAL A 23 8.21 19.33 -15.02
N GLN A 24 7.78 18.32 -15.79
CA GLN A 24 6.44 17.78 -15.57
C GLN A 24 6.44 17.14 -14.18
N PRO A 25 5.61 17.58 -13.23
CA PRO A 25 5.39 16.81 -12.02
C PRO A 25 4.65 15.55 -12.47
N SER A 26 5.39 14.47 -12.75
CA SER A 26 4.77 13.16 -12.90
C SER A 26 4.07 12.90 -11.58
N LEU A 27 2.73 12.91 -11.59
CA LEU A 27 1.93 12.42 -10.49
C LEU A 27 2.33 10.95 -10.32
N ALA A 28 3.29 10.69 -9.43
CA ALA A 28 3.90 9.38 -9.28
C ALA A 28 2.78 8.40 -8.91
N LYS A 29 2.57 7.41 -9.78
CA LYS A 29 1.59 6.35 -9.54
C LYS A 29 2.12 5.48 -8.41
N GLU A 30 1.31 5.30 -7.37
CA GLU A 30 1.63 4.42 -6.23
C GLU A 30 2.15 3.06 -6.73
N SER A 31 3.34 2.67 -6.25
CA SER A 31 3.94 1.39 -6.58
C SER A 31 3.17 0.23 -5.92
N ARG A 32 3.45 -1.01 -6.33
CA ARG A 32 2.75 -2.17 -5.76
C ARG A 32 3.14 -2.42 -4.30
N ASP A 33 4.40 -2.18 -3.94
CA ASP A 33 4.91 -2.29 -2.57
C ASP A 33 4.42 -1.14 -1.67
N GLU A 34 4.35 0.10 -2.17
CA GLU A 34 3.72 1.21 -1.46
C GLU A 34 2.24 0.91 -1.18
N LYS A 35 1.53 0.38 -2.18
CA LYS A 35 0.14 -0.05 -2.03
C LYS A 35 -0.01 -1.18 -1.01
N PHE A 36 0.91 -2.14 -0.99
CA PHE A 36 0.91 -3.20 0.02
C PHE A 36 1.07 -2.59 1.43
N GLN A 37 2.06 -1.72 1.61
CA GLN A 37 2.29 -1.06 2.90
C GLN A 37 1.07 -0.26 3.35
N ARG A 38 0.48 0.56 2.47
CA ARG A 38 -0.73 1.31 2.80
C ARG A 38 -1.90 0.42 3.19
N GLN A 39 -2.12 -0.69 2.48
CA GLN A 39 -3.28 -1.54 2.71
C GLN A 39 -3.11 -2.53 3.86
N HIS A 40 -1.88 -2.98 4.12
CA HIS A 40 -1.65 -4.16 4.97
C HIS A 40 -0.71 -3.92 6.14
N MET A 41 0.11 -2.87 6.17
CA MET A 41 1.04 -2.66 7.28
C MET A 41 0.46 -1.72 8.34
N ASP A 42 0.46 -2.12 9.61
CA ASP A 42 0.16 -1.25 10.76
C ASP A 42 1.04 -1.64 11.96
N PRO A 43 2.37 -1.40 11.87
CA PRO A 43 3.35 -1.86 12.87
C PRO A 43 3.12 -1.22 14.25
N ASN A 44 2.41 -0.10 14.31
CA ASN A 44 2.11 0.59 15.56
C ASN A 44 0.98 -0.14 16.30
N THR A 45 1.33 -0.82 17.38
CA THR A 45 0.39 -1.52 18.25
C THR A 45 -0.37 -0.54 19.14
N SER A 46 -1.29 0.22 18.54
CA SER A 46 -2.41 0.78 19.32
C SER A 46 -3.37 -0.36 19.69
N THR A 47 -4.03 -0.25 20.85
CA THR A 47 -5.04 -1.23 21.27
C THR A 47 -6.08 -1.38 20.17
N VAL A 48 -6.17 -2.58 19.59
CA VAL A 48 -7.16 -2.89 18.55
C VAL A 48 -8.53 -2.94 19.22
N THR A 49 -9.34 -1.91 18.98
CA THR A 49 -10.72 -1.82 19.47
C THR A 49 -11.70 -2.34 18.42
N SER A 50 -12.97 -2.55 18.79
CA SER A 50 -14.02 -2.97 17.85
C SER A 50 -14.16 -2.02 16.65
N GLY A 51 -13.89 -0.72 16.82
CA GLY A 51 -13.94 0.30 15.78
C GLY A 51 -12.66 0.44 14.92
N TYR A 52 -11.62 -0.37 15.18
CA TYR A 52 -10.34 -0.28 14.49
C TYR A 52 -10.50 -0.37 12.95
N CYS A 53 -11.19 -1.39 12.44
CA CYS A 53 -11.35 -1.57 10.99
C CYS A 53 -12.10 -0.41 10.34
N ASN A 54 -13.15 0.12 10.97
CA ASN A 54 -13.88 1.29 10.45
C ASN A 54 -12.95 2.50 10.28
N GLN A 55 -12.07 2.74 11.25
CA GLN A 55 -11.12 3.83 11.20
C GLN A 55 -10.02 3.58 10.17
N MET A 56 -9.40 2.41 10.21
CA MET A 56 -8.22 2.10 9.39
C MET A 56 -8.56 1.90 7.92
N MET A 57 -9.68 1.24 7.60
CA MET A 57 -10.13 1.12 6.22
C MET A 57 -10.36 2.49 5.57
N LYS A 58 -10.89 3.46 6.34
CA LYS A 58 -11.06 4.84 5.89
C LYS A 58 -9.72 5.58 5.77
N ARG A 59 -8.90 5.56 6.83
CA ARG A 59 -7.58 6.22 6.88
C ARG A 59 -6.64 5.76 5.78
N ARG A 60 -6.74 4.49 5.37
CA ARG A 60 -5.91 3.89 4.31
C ARG A 60 -6.55 3.97 2.92
N ASN A 61 -7.59 4.79 2.73
CA ASN A 61 -8.26 5.01 1.45
C ASN A 61 -8.81 3.73 0.80
N MET A 62 -9.32 2.80 1.60
CA MET A 62 -9.95 1.55 1.12
C MET A 62 -11.48 1.63 1.08
N THR A 63 -12.05 2.80 1.40
CA THR A 63 -13.49 3.07 1.38
C THR A 63 -13.88 4.19 0.39
N VAL A 64 -12.96 4.60 -0.49
CA VAL A 64 -13.20 5.65 -1.50
C VAL A 64 -13.85 5.04 -2.74
N GLY A 65 -15.01 5.57 -3.15
CA GLY A 65 -15.81 5.09 -4.29
C GLY A 65 -16.53 3.75 -4.07
N ARG A 66 -16.01 2.88 -3.20
CA ARG A 66 -16.61 1.60 -2.79
C ARG A 66 -16.08 1.14 -1.44
N CYS A 67 -16.78 0.23 -0.77
CA CYS A 67 -16.26 -0.47 0.40
C CYS A 67 -15.43 -1.69 -0.04
N LYS A 68 -14.13 -1.72 0.26
CA LYS A 68 -13.32 -2.94 0.06
C LYS A 68 -13.87 -4.06 0.97
N PRO A 69 -14.27 -5.23 0.45
CA PRO A 69 -14.99 -6.23 1.25
C PRO A 69 -14.18 -6.88 2.36
N VAL A 70 -12.90 -7.18 2.11
CA VAL A 70 -12.00 -7.83 3.06
C VAL A 70 -10.62 -7.18 3.00
N ASN A 71 -9.99 -7.02 4.15
CA ASN A 71 -8.60 -6.61 4.28
C ASN A 71 -7.99 -7.18 5.56
N THR A 72 -6.67 -7.34 5.58
CA THR A 72 -5.92 -7.74 6.78
C THR A 72 -4.83 -6.72 7.03
N PHE A 73 -4.71 -6.26 8.27
CA PHE A 73 -3.59 -5.45 8.76
C PHE A 73 -2.61 -6.32 9.54
N ILE A 74 -1.32 -6.10 9.34
CA ILE A 74 -0.21 -6.81 9.97
C ILE A 74 0.43 -5.87 10.98
N HIS A 75 0.55 -6.34 12.22
CA HIS A 75 1.05 -5.59 13.37
C HIS A 75 2.48 -5.99 13.73
N GLU A 76 3.33 -6.11 12.71
CA GLU A 76 4.73 -6.44 12.84
C GLU A 76 5.58 -5.36 12.14
N PRO A 77 6.85 -5.19 12.52
CA PRO A 77 7.79 -4.33 11.81
C PRO A 77 7.86 -4.66 10.32
N LEU A 78 7.99 -3.64 9.46
CA LEU A 78 8.11 -3.84 8.01
C LEU A 78 9.26 -4.78 7.61
N PRO A 79 10.47 -4.71 8.22
CA PRO A 79 11.55 -5.65 7.89
C PRO A 79 11.17 -7.11 8.13
N ASP A 80 10.40 -7.40 9.18
CA ASP A 80 9.98 -8.77 9.52
C ASP A 80 8.97 -9.31 8.49
N VAL A 81 8.09 -8.44 7.99
CA VAL A 81 7.14 -8.79 6.92
C VAL A 81 7.86 -8.93 5.57
N GLN A 82 8.86 -8.09 5.28
CA GLN A 82 9.70 -8.22 4.09
C GLN A 82 10.52 -9.52 4.09
N ALA A 83 11.01 -9.94 5.26
CA ALA A 83 11.75 -11.19 5.41
C ALA A 83 10.91 -12.43 5.04
N VAL A 84 9.57 -12.34 5.03
CA VAL A 84 8.69 -13.44 4.60
C VAL A 84 8.95 -13.84 3.15
N CYS A 85 9.38 -12.92 2.28
CA CYS A 85 9.71 -13.21 0.88
C CYS A 85 10.83 -14.23 0.67
N PHE A 86 11.55 -14.60 1.74
CA PHE A 86 12.66 -15.54 1.74
C PHE A 86 12.41 -16.74 2.67
N GLN A 87 11.14 -17.01 3.00
CA GLN A 87 10.72 -18.10 3.89
C GLN A 87 10.03 -19.23 3.10
N GLY A 88 8.97 -19.85 3.64
CA GLY A 88 8.35 -21.03 3.05
C GLY A 88 7.63 -20.72 1.74
N ASN A 89 8.20 -21.10 0.59
CA ASN A 89 7.56 -20.91 -0.71
C ASN A 89 6.31 -21.80 -0.84
N VAL A 90 5.19 -21.19 -1.23
CA VAL A 90 3.89 -21.86 -1.39
C VAL A 90 3.21 -21.33 -2.67
N PRO A 91 2.35 -22.13 -3.31
CA PRO A 91 1.55 -21.62 -4.42
C PRO A 91 0.58 -20.54 -3.92
N CYS A 92 0.51 -19.41 -4.62
CA CYS A 92 -0.52 -18.40 -4.40
C CYS A 92 -1.92 -18.97 -4.69
N LYS A 93 -2.98 -18.33 -4.19
CA LYS A 93 -4.38 -18.72 -4.52
C LYS A 93 -4.70 -18.63 -6.01
N ASN A 94 -3.97 -17.79 -6.75
CA ASN A 94 -4.09 -17.68 -8.22
C ASN A 94 -3.14 -18.63 -8.98
N GLY A 95 -2.42 -19.52 -8.28
CA GLY A 95 -1.49 -20.48 -8.86
C GLY A 95 -0.08 -19.95 -9.17
N GLN A 96 0.21 -18.66 -8.92
CA GLN A 96 1.55 -18.13 -9.14
C GLN A 96 2.55 -18.66 -8.09
N PRO A 97 3.84 -18.85 -8.45
CA PRO A 97 4.84 -19.46 -7.57
C PRO A 97 5.55 -18.45 -6.65
N ASN A 98 5.13 -17.17 -6.64
CA ASN A 98 5.81 -16.10 -5.92
C ASN A 98 5.17 -15.78 -4.56
N CYS A 99 4.43 -16.72 -3.96
CA CYS A 99 3.91 -16.58 -2.61
C CYS A 99 4.81 -17.26 -1.58
N TYR A 100 4.87 -16.65 -0.40
CA TYR A 100 5.68 -17.12 0.70
C TYR A 100 4.89 -17.04 2.00
N GLN A 101 4.96 -18.11 2.78
CA GLN A 101 4.35 -18.24 4.09
C GLN A 101 5.36 -17.89 5.18
N SER A 102 4.91 -17.12 6.17
CA SER A 102 5.72 -16.81 7.34
C SER A 102 5.96 -18.05 8.22
N SER A 103 7.20 -18.24 8.65
CA SER A 103 7.63 -19.34 9.53
C SER A 103 7.06 -19.20 10.94
N SER A 104 6.91 -17.96 11.41
CA SER A 104 6.26 -17.62 12.67
C SER A 104 4.85 -17.06 12.44
N LYS A 105 4.01 -17.15 13.47
CA LYS A 105 2.71 -16.49 13.48
C LYS A 105 2.88 -15.01 13.79
N MET A 106 2.22 -14.16 13.02
CA MET A 106 2.22 -12.72 13.16
C MET A 106 0.90 -12.23 13.73
N ARG A 107 0.93 -11.12 14.47
CA ARG A 107 -0.27 -10.44 14.95
C ARG A 107 -0.94 -9.73 13.78
N ILE A 108 -2.19 -10.07 13.52
CA ILE A 108 -2.97 -9.50 12.43
C ILE A 108 -4.35 -9.05 12.90
N THR A 109 -4.96 -8.15 12.13
CA THR A 109 -6.37 -7.79 12.28
C THR A 109 -7.09 -7.96 10.95
N ASP A 110 -8.06 -8.87 10.93
CA ASP A 110 -8.97 -9.07 9.80
C ASP A 110 -10.13 -8.08 9.87
N CYS A 111 -10.34 -7.40 8.75
CA CYS A 111 -11.42 -6.46 8.52
C CYS A 111 -12.37 -7.04 7.47
N ARG A 112 -13.59 -7.39 7.89
CA ARG A 112 -14.64 -7.90 6.99
C ARG A 112 -15.81 -6.96 6.96
N LEU A 113 -16.23 -6.55 5.77
CA LEU A 113 -17.41 -5.70 5.59
C LEU A 113 -18.63 -6.40 6.20
N LYS A 114 -19.39 -5.70 7.05
CA LYS A 114 -20.60 -6.23 7.66
C LYS A 114 -21.68 -6.41 6.59
N ASN A 115 -22.51 -7.43 6.75
CA ASN A 115 -23.69 -7.63 5.92
C ASN A 115 -24.58 -6.38 5.97
N GLY A 116 -25.05 -5.93 4.81
CA GLY A 116 -25.89 -4.74 4.67
C GLY A 116 -25.14 -3.40 4.65
N SER A 117 -23.84 -3.36 4.95
CA SER A 117 -23.04 -2.14 4.81
C SER A 117 -22.88 -1.74 3.33
N LYS A 118 -23.03 -0.44 3.03
CA LYS A 118 -22.98 0.11 1.68
C LYS A 118 -22.29 1.46 1.65
N TYR A 119 -21.56 1.75 0.56
CA TYR A 119 -21.00 3.07 0.32
C TYR A 119 -22.10 4.15 0.34
N PRO A 120 -21.87 5.33 0.97
CA PRO A 120 -20.61 5.83 1.53
C PRO A 120 -20.32 5.43 2.99
N LYS A 121 -21.19 4.66 3.65
CA LYS A 121 -21.04 4.24 5.05
C LYS A 121 -20.57 2.78 5.14
N CYS A 122 -19.25 2.60 5.10
CA CYS A 122 -18.61 1.29 5.19
C CYS A 122 -18.36 0.88 6.65
N ASP A 123 -18.99 -0.20 7.09
CA ASP A 123 -18.92 -0.75 8.44
C ASP A 123 -18.31 -2.15 8.41
N TYR A 124 -17.35 -2.37 9.28
CA TYR A 124 -16.49 -3.54 9.29
C TYR A 124 -16.57 -4.25 10.64
N GLN A 125 -16.55 -5.58 10.58
CA GLN A 125 -16.19 -6.41 11.71
C GLN A 125 -14.67 -6.41 11.84
N THR A 126 -14.20 -6.19 13.07
CA THR A 126 -12.78 -6.25 13.46
C THR A 126 -12.53 -7.57 14.17
N GLN A 127 -11.56 -8.34 13.70
CA GLN A 127 -11.13 -9.58 14.36
C GLN A 127 -9.61 -9.61 14.50
N GLN A 128 -9.12 -9.60 15.73
CA GLN A 128 -7.70 -9.74 16.02
C GLN A 128 -7.31 -11.21 16.09
N LEU A 129 -6.22 -11.58 15.42
CA LEU A 129 -5.75 -12.96 15.29
C LEU A 129 -4.22 -13.02 15.40
N GLN A 130 -3.71 -14.23 15.61
CA GLN A 130 -2.29 -14.54 15.49
C GLN A 130 -2.13 -15.76 14.57
N LYS A 131 -1.64 -15.54 13.35
CA LYS A 131 -1.64 -16.52 12.25
C LYS A 131 -0.38 -16.41 11.40
N SER A 132 -0.03 -17.48 10.69
CA SER A 132 0.97 -17.36 9.63
C SER A 132 0.36 -16.58 8.47
N ILE A 133 1.10 -15.63 7.90
CA ILE A 133 0.64 -14.87 6.72
C ILE A 133 1.23 -15.46 5.46
N ILE A 134 0.56 -15.22 4.33
CA ILE A 134 1.04 -15.56 2.99
C ILE A 134 1.03 -14.29 2.17
N VAL A 135 2.19 -13.91 1.63
CA VAL A 135 2.36 -12.71 0.80
C VAL A 135 2.95 -13.09 -0.55
N ALA A 136 2.52 -12.42 -1.61
CA ALA A 136 3.21 -12.50 -2.90
C ALA A 136 4.32 -11.44 -2.95
N CYS A 137 5.49 -11.83 -3.42
CA CYS A 137 6.67 -10.98 -3.50
C CYS A 137 7.13 -10.80 -4.95
N GLU A 138 7.59 -9.60 -5.28
CA GLU A 138 8.08 -9.23 -6.61
C GLU A 138 9.16 -8.14 -6.51
N GLY A 139 9.85 -7.88 -7.63
CA GLY A 139 10.73 -6.71 -7.78
C GLY A 139 12.17 -6.91 -7.33
N ASN A 140 12.92 -5.81 -7.37
CA ASN A 140 14.28 -5.68 -6.85
C ASN A 140 14.41 -4.32 -6.15
N PRO A 141 14.41 -4.23 -4.81
CA PRO A 141 14.48 -5.37 -3.87
C PRO A 141 13.22 -6.25 -3.91
N TYR A 142 13.38 -7.54 -3.61
CA TYR A 142 12.30 -8.53 -3.64
C TYR A 142 11.45 -8.42 -2.37
N VAL A 143 10.28 -7.76 -2.49
CA VAL A 143 9.46 -7.33 -1.36
C VAL A 143 7.98 -7.67 -1.55
N PRO A 144 7.16 -7.64 -0.47
CA PRO A 144 5.73 -7.95 -0.56
C PRO A 144 4.96 -6.94 -1.41
N VAL A 145 4.14 -7.45 -2.32
CA VAL A 145 3.27 -6.65 -3.21
C VAL A 145 1.80 -7.06 -3.13
N HIS A 146 1.49 -8.18 -2.48
CA HIS A 146 0.13 -8.67 -2.28
C HIS A 146 0.00 -9.49 -0.98
N PHE A 147 -1.12 -9.35 -0.29
CA PHE A 147 -1.50 -10.24 0.81
C PHE A 147 -2.42 -11.35 0.26
N ASP A 148 -1.90 -12.57 0.17
CA ASP A 148 -2.63 -13.70 -0.41
C ASP A 148 -3.56 -14.36 0.64
N GLY A 149 -3.12 -14.46 1.90
CA GLY A 149 -3.96 -15.02 2.95
C GLY A 149 -3.28 -15.18 4.30
N SER A 150 -3.96 -15.88 5.22
CA SER A 150 -3.44 -16.30 6.50
C SER A 150 -3.93 -17.70 6.85
N MET A 151 -3.12 -18.43 7.62
CA MET A 151 -3.43 -19.79 8.13
C MET A 151 -3.54 -19.77 9.64
#